data_AF-A0A9E4GQ02-F1
#
_entry.id   AF-A0A9E4GQ02-F1
#
_cell.length_a   1.000
_cell.length_b   1.000
_cell.length_c   1.000
_cell.angle_alpha   90.00
_cell.angle_beta   90.00
_cell.angle_gamma   90.00
#
_symmetry.space_group_name_H-M   'P 1'
#
loop_
_entity.id
_entity.type
_entity.pdbx_description
1 polymer ?
#
loop_
_entity_poly.entity_id
_entity_poly.type
_entity_poly.pdbx_seq_one_letter_code
_entity_poly.pdbx_strand_id
1 'polypeptide(L)'
;MNGSENAGVGDLRPHIPGFIIAAVLTVLLTTAIVASDVLLPLWTGSSDLRVGQVAEENILSPFSLTFESALLTEMNRREAAAAVVAVFDPPDPNVSRAQSQLARQVLDYIRTVRQDSLGTVAQRADDLQQITALTLSEAQSDRMLNMSGDTWESIDGEIINVLERVMREPIRASSLDVVRTQLPTQVSIRFSPAESEIIVAIVEDLIRPNTFPNENATEAARRAAVDAVEQVERTFALNEVVVRQNEQVTAVD
;
A
#
# COMPACT_ATOMS: atom_id res chain seq x y z
N MET A 1 -109.34 -22.98 -46.45
CA MET A 1 -108.29 -23.93 -46.90
C MET A 1 -106.96 -23.25 -46.66
N ASN A 2 -105.97 -23.71 -45.92
CA ASN A 2 -105.63 -24.90 -45.13
C ASN A 2 -104.69 -24.34 -44.02
N GLY A 3 -104.63 -24.77 -42.77
CA GLY A 3 -104.68 -26.14 -42.28
C GLY A 3 -103.30 -26.80 -42.36
N SER A 4 -102.41 -26.55 -41.38
CA SER A 4 -101.39 -27.51 -40.92
C SER A 4 -100.63 -26.99 -39.70
N GLU A 5 -100.90 -27.62 -38.56
CA GLU A 5 -99.97 -27.87 -37.45
C GLU A 5 -98.55 -28.18 -37.93
N ASN A 6 -97.54 -27.71 -37.21
CA ASN A 6 -96.42 -28.60 -36.91
C ASN A 6 -95.73 -28.26 -35.58
N ALA A 7 -95.32 -29.34 -34.93
CA ALA A 7 -94.94 -29.54 -33.54
C ALA A 7 -93.79 -28.68 -33.03
N GLY A 8 -93.82 -28.45 -31.71
CA GLY A 8 -92.73 -27.87 -30.94
C GLY A 8 -91.44 -28.68 -31.05
N VAL A 9 -90.35 -27.97 -31.29
CA VAL A 9 -88.99 -28.50 -31.18
C VAL A 9 -88.58 -28.34 -29.71
N GLY A 10 -88.49 -29.47 -29.01
CA GLY A 10 -87.97 -29.53 -27.65
C GLY A 10 -86.50 -29.11 -27.62
N ASP A 11 -86.20 -28.14 -26.77
CA ASP A 11 -84.85 -27.65 -26.49
C ASP A 11 -84.07 -28.72 -25.71
N LEU A 12 -83.46 -29.68 -26.41
CA LEU A 12 -82.54 -30.67 -25.84
C LEU A 12 -81.19 -30.00 -25.59
N ARG A 13 -81.09 -29.25 -24.50
CA ARG A 13 -79.79 -28.90 -23.92
C ARG A 13 -79.17 -30.20 -23.38
N PRO A 14 -78.03 -30.68 -23.88
CA PRO A 14 -77.33 -31.78 -23.24
C PRO A 14 -76.87 -31.28 -21.87
N HIS A 15 -77.55 -31.73 -20.80
CA HIS A 15 -77.05 -31.60 -19.45
C HIS A 15 -75.82 -32.51 -19.37
N ILE A 16 -74.64 -31.97 -19.69
CA ILE A 16 -73.39 -32.63 -19.34
C ILE A 16 -73.43 -32.75 -17.81
N PRO A 17 -73.50 -33.96 -17.24
CA PRO A 17 -73.57 -34.12 -15.79
C PRO A 17 -72.37 -33.40 -15.20
N GLY A 18 -72.58 -32.56 -14.18
CA GLY A 18 -71.53 -31.73 -13.59
C GLY A 18 -70.29 -32.52 -13.16
N PHE A 19 -70.45 -33.83 -12.93
CA PHE A 19 -69.36 -34.79 -12.71
C PHE A 19 -68.38 -34.92 -13.90
N ILE A 20 -68.84 -34.88 -15.15
CA ILE A 20 -67.96 -34.93 -16.34
C ILE A 20 -67.15 -33.64 -16.45
N ILE A 21 -67.78 -32.48 -16.20
CA ILE A 21 -67.07 -31.20 -16.20
C ILE A 21 -66.03 -31.17 -15.09
N ALA A 22 -66.39 -31.65 -13.88
CA ALA A 22 -65.47 -31.76 -12.77
C ALA A 22 -64.29 -32.71 -13.07
N ALA A 23 -64.56 -33.86 -13.69
CA ALA A 23 -63.53 -34.82 -14.08
C ALA A 23 -62.56 -34.25 -15.13
N VAL A 24 -63.07 -33.57 -16.15
CA VAL A 24 -62.25 -32.92 -17.18
C VAL A 24 -61.42 -31.78 -16.58
N LEU A 25 -62.00 -30.96 -15.71
CA LEU A 25 -61.27 -29.92 -14.98
C LEU A 25 -60.17 -30.51 -14.12
N THR A 26 -60.44 -31.63 -13.43
CA THR A 26 -59.45 -32.32 -12.59
C THR A 26 -58.30 -32.84 -13.44
N VAL A 27 -58.61 -33.47 -14.58
CA VAL A 27 -57.58 -33.95 -15.52
C VAL A 27 -56.76 -32.78 -16.04
N LEU A 28 -57.39 -31.69 -16.51
CA LEU A 28 -56.67 -30.51 -16.99
C LEU A 28 -55.80 -29.87 -15.90
N LEU A 29 -56.28 -29.80 -14.66
CA LEU A 29 -55.50 -29.27 -13.54
C LEU A 29 -54.29 -30.16 -13.24
N THR A 30 -54.49 -31.48 -13.20
CA THR A 30 -53.39 -32.43 -12.98
C THR A 30 -52.38 -32.41 -14.13
N THR A 31 -52.84 -32.32 -15.37
CA THR A 31 -51.96 -32.16 -16.53
C THR A 31 -51.24 -30.82 -16.49
N ALA A 32 -51.88 -29.72 -16.06
CA ALA A 32 -51.23 -28.43 -15.91
C ALA A 32 -50.18 -28.43 -14.80
N ILE A 33 -50.45 -29.09 -13.66
CA ILE A 33 -49.49 -29.26 -12.56
C ILE A 33 -48.30 -30.11 -13.02
N VAL A 34 -48.55 -31.27 -13.62
CA VAL A 34 -47.48 -32.16 -14.11
C VAL A 34 -46.70 -31.51 -15.25
N ALA A 35 -47.37 -30.78 -16.15
CA ALA A 35 -46.72 -30.04 -17.21
C ALA A 35 -45.94 -28.83 -16.67
N SER A 36 -46.35 -28.25 -15.54
CA SER A 36 -45.59 -27.17 -14.90
C SER A 36 -44.23 -27.67 -14.40
N ASP A 37 -44.11 -28.90 -13.90
CA ASP A 37 -42.80 -29.48 -13.52
C ASP A 37 -41.89 -29.73 -14.73
N VAL A 38 -42.46 -29.93 -15.92
CA VAL A 38 -41.71 -30.20 -17.17
C VAL A 38 -41.38 -28.91 -17.93
N LEU A 39 -42.28 -27.92 -17.92
CA LEU A 39 -42.13 -26.63 -18.62
C LEU A 39 -41.41 -25.58 -17.76
N LEU A 40 -41.48 -25.68 -16.44
CA LEU A 40 -40.74 -24.87 -15.49
C LEU A 40 -39.77 -25.80 -14.75
N PRO A 41 -38.58 -26.08 -15.29
CA PRO A 41 -37.56 -26.74 -14.49
C PRO A 41 -37.30 -25.87 -13.26
N LEU A 42 -37.88 -26.23 -12.12
CA LEU A 42 -37.47 -25.71 -10.82
C LEU A 42 -36.03 -26.16 -10.65
N TRP A 43 -35.13 -25.18 -10.53
CA TRP A 43 -33.69 -25.37 -10.59
C TRP A 43 -33.20 -26.38 -9.55
N THR A 44 -32.93 -27.62 -9.96
CA THR A 44 -32.36 -28.67 -9.08
C THR A 44 -30.86 -28.90 -9.32
N GLY A 45 -30.22 -28.14 -10.22
CA GLY A 45 -28.82 -28.34 -10.61
C GLY A 45 -27.77 -27.46 -9.91
N SER A 46 -28.18 -26.52 -9.04
CA SER A 46 -27.25 -25.54 -8.43
C SER A 46 -27.39 -25.43 -6.91
N SER A 47 -28.19 -26.30 -6.30
CA SER A 47 -28.35 -26.30 -4.85
C SER A 47 -27.09 -26.88 -4.21
N ASP A 48 -26.22 -25.96 -3.75
CA ASP A 48 -25.04 -26.19 -2.91
C ASP A 48 -23.69 -26.35 -3.64
N LEU A 49 -23.40 -25.50 -4.64
CA LEU A 49 -22.01 -25.29 -5.05
C LEU A 49 -21.24 -24.68 -3.87
N ARG A 50 -20.25 -25.42 -3.36
CA ARG A 50 -19.40 -24.96 -2.26
C ARG A 50 -18.05 -24.52 -2.80
N VAL A 51 -17.55 -23.38 -2.33
CA VAL A 51 -16.17 -22.97 -2.59
C VAL A 51 -15.24 -24.11 -2.18
N GLY A 52 -14.37 -24.53 -3.09
CA GLY A 52 -13.46 -25.64 -2.90
C GLY A 52 -13.96 -27.00 -3.40
N GLN A 53 -15.23 -27.11 -3.83
CA GLN A 53 -15.74 -28.30 -4.52
C GLN A 53 -15.19 -28.37 -5.95
N VAL A 54 -14.86 -29.58 -6.41
CA VAL A 54 -14.50 -29.81 -7.82
C VAL A 54 -15.76 -30.04 -8.64
N ALA A 55 -15.92 -29.30 -9.73
CA ALA A 55 -17.08 -29.44 -10.61
C ALA A 55 -17.01 -30.76 -11.40
N GLU A 56 -18.06 -31.58 -11.31
CA GLU A 56 -18.12 -32.88 -12.02
C GLU A 56 -18.45 -32.71 -13.51
N GLU A 57 -18.98 -31.56 -13.90
CA GLU A 57 -19.29 -31.15 -15.28
C GLU A 57 -19.08 -29.65 -15.48
N ASN A 58 -19.17 -29.16 -16.72
CA ASN A 58 -19.09 -27.72 -16.98
C ASN A 58 -20.33 -27.01 -16.45
N ILE A 59 -20.13 -26.01 -15.59
CA ILE A 59 -21.19 -25.13 -15.12
C ILE A 59 -21.34 -24.00 -16.12
N LEU A 60 -22.50 -23.89 -16.76
CA LEU A 60 -22.78 -22.89 -17.78
C LEU A 60 -23.69 -21.78 -17.26
N SER A 61 -23.50 -20.55 -17.72
CA SER A 61 -24.40 -19.45 -17.40
C SER A 61 -25.71 -19.57 -18.20
N PRO A 62 -26.88 -19.63 -17.54
CA PRO A 62 -28.17 -19.81 -18.22
C PRO A 62 -28.69 -18.55 -18.92
N PHE A 63 -28.07 -17.39 -18.67
CA PHE A 63 -28.39 -16.11 -19.31
C PHE A 63 -27.18 -15.18 -19.30
N SER A 64 -27.25 -14.10 -20.08
CA SER A 64 -26.24 -13.04 -19.97
C SER A 64 -26.50 -12.18 -18.73
N LEU A 65 -25.51 -12.02 -17.88
CA LEU A 65 -25.57 -11.21 -16.66
C LEU A 65 -24.28 -10.42 -16.49
N THR A 66 -24.41 -9.13 -16.24
CA THR A 66 -23.33 -8.28 -15.71
C THR A 66 -23.72 -7.87 -14.30
N PHE A 67 -22.80 -8.03 -13.36
CA PHE A 67 -22.99 -7.61 -11.98
C PHE A 67 -21.69 -7.08 -11.38
N GLU A 68 -21.82 -6.23 -10.36
CA GLU A 68 -20.69 -5.76 -9.58
C GLU A 68 -20.19 -6.86 -8.64
N SER A 69 -18.97 -7.35 -8.88
CA SER A 69 -18.34 -8.35 -8.02
C SER A 69 -17.75 -7.67 -6.79
N ALA A 70 -18.48 -7.76 -5.66
CA ALA A 70 -18.01 -7.27 -4.37
C ALA A 70 -16.67 -7.92 -3.95
N LEU A 71 -16.47 -9.20 -4.27
CA LEU A 71 -15.25 -9.92 -3.92
C LEU A 71 -14.06 -9.44 -4.74
N LEU A 72 -14.18 -9.31 -6.06
CA LEU A 72 -13.09 -8.80 -6.91
C LEU A 72 -12.79 -7.33 -6.58
N THR A 73 -13.82 -6.53 -6.29
CA THR A 73 -13.66 -5.15 -5.83
C THR A 73 -12.87 -5.09 -4.53
N GLU A 74 -13.21 -5.93 -3.55
CA GLU A 74 -12.51 -6.00 -2.26
C GLU A 74 -11.06 -6.52 -2.41
N MET A 75 -10.83 -7.49 -3.30
CA MET A 75 -9.47 -7.93 -3.64
C MET A 75 -8.64 -6.76 -4.20
N ASN A 76 -9.17 -6.03 -5.18
CA ASN A 76 -8.50 -4.86 -5.75
C ASN A 76 -8.25 -3.76 -4.71
N ARG A 77 -9.19 -3.53 -3.79
CA ARG A 77 -9.00 -2.59 -2.66
C ARG A 77 -7.85 -3.00 -1.75
N ARG A 78 -7.72 -4.29 -1.43
CA ARG A 78 -6.62 -4.81 -0.62
C ARG A 78 -5.28 -4.66 -1.32
N GLU A 79 -5.24 -4.97 -2.62
CA GLU A 79 -4.03 -4.78 -3.43
C GLU A 79 -3.64 -3.30 -3.51
N ALA A 80 -4.59 -2.40 -3.76
CA ALA A 80 -4.37 -0.96 -3.77
C ALA A 80 -3.84 -0.47 -2.41
N ALA A 81 -4.43 -0.93 -1.30
CA ALA A 81 -3.99 -0.61 0.04
C ALA A 81 -2.56 -1.11 0.35
N ALA A 82 -2.22 -2.33 -0.11
CA ALA A 82 -0.92 -2.95 0.08
C ALA A 82 0.17 -2.33 -0.81
N ALA A 83 -0.21 -1.75 -1.96
CA ALA A 83 0.71 -1.04 -2.85
C ALA A 83 1.14 0.34 -2.32
N VAL A 84 0.44 0.90 -1.32
CA VAL A 84 0.80 2.19 -0.73
C VAL A 84 2.10 2.09 0.06
N VAL A 85 3.11 2.82 -0.40
CA VAL A 85 4.40 2.97 0.27
C VAL A 85 4.27 3.93 1.45
N ALA A 86 5.09 3.73 2.48
CA ALA A 86 5.18 4.63 3.62
C ALA A 86 5.45 6.09 3.19
N VAL A 87 4.63 7.00 3.69
CA VAL A 87 4.79 8.45 3.55
C VAL A 87 5.67 8.93 4.70
N PHE A 88 6.58 9.85 4.40
CA PHE A 88 7.52 10.42 5.38
C PHE A 88 7.24 11.90 5.57
N ASP A 89 7.52 12.38 6.78
CA ASP A 89 7.51 13.82 7.06
C ASP A 89 8.62 14.55 6.31
N PRO A 90 8.50 15.87 6.11
CA PRO A 90 9.64 16.69 5.74
C PRO A 90 10.74 16.62 6.83
N PRO A 91 11.98 17.03 6.51
CA PRO A 91 13.08 17.06 7.48
C PRO A 91 12.70 17.82 8.76
N ASP A 92 12.87 17.19 9.92
CA ASP A 92 12.58 17.81 11.21
C ASP A 92 13.60 18.90 11.53
N PRO A 93 13.19 20.18 11.60
CA PRO A 93 14.11 21.29 11.87
C PRO A 93 14.68 21.23 13.30
N ASN A 94 14.06 20.52 14.24
CA ASN A 94 14.60 20.36 15.60
C ASN A 94 15.85 19.49 15.59
N VAL A 95 15.88 18.41 14.80
CA VAL A 95 17.06 17.56 14.68
C VAL A 95 18.23 18.35 14.12
N SER A 96 18.00 19.11 13.04
CA SER A 96 19.04 19.95 12.43
C SER A 96 19.54 21.02 13.41
N ARG A 97 18.65 21.69 14.16
CA ARG A 97 19.05 22.64 15.21
C ARG A 97 19.89 21.99 16.31
N ALA A 98 19.48 20.82 16.79
CA ALA A 98 20.20 20.09 17.83
C ALA A 98 21.60 19.67 17.36
N GLN A 99 21.74 19.15 16.13
CA GLN A 99 23.04 18.77 15.59
C GLN A 99 23.94 19.99 15.33
N SER A 100 23.40 21.11 14.83
CA SER A 100 24.16 22.35 14.70
C SER A 100 24.65 22.89 16.05
N GLN A 101 23.84 22.78 17.11
CA GLN A 101 24.24 23.19 18.45
C GLN A 101 25.30 22.26 19.04
N LEU A 102 25.18 20.95 18.83
CA LEU A 102 26.18 19.97 19.24
C LEU A 102 27.51 20.22 18.50
N ALA A 103 27.46 20.44 17.19
CA ALA A 103 28.63 20.75 16.38
C ALA A 103 29.41 21.95 16.91
N ARG A 104 28.70 23.04 17.24
CA ARG A 104 29.33 24.24 17.83
C ARG A 104 30.00 23.94 19.17
N GLN A 105 29.35 23.19 20.07
CA GLN A 105 29.95 22.79 21.35
C GLN A 105 31.21 21.96 21.17
N VAL A 106 31.17 21.00 20.24
CA VAL A 106 32.32 20.16 19.90
C VAL A 106 33.47 21.00 19.33
N LEU A 107 33.18 21.89 18.38
CA LEU A 107 34.18 22.76 17.77
C LEU A 107 34.78 23.76 18.76
N ASP A 108 33.97 24.32 19.68
CA ASP A 108 34.43 25.19 20.77
C ASP A 108 35.34 24.45 21.75
N TYR A 109 35.02 23.19 22.07
CA TYR A 109 35.88 22.34 22.88
C TYR A 109 37.21 22.05 22.17
N ILE A 110 37.18 21.65 20.89
CA ILE A 110 38.40 21.43 20.11
C ILE A 110 39.25 22.71 20.06
N ARG A 111 38.64 23.88 19.86
CA ARG A 111 39.34 25.17 19.89
C ARG A 111 40.05 25.39 21.23
N THR A 112 39.37 25.10 22.33
CA THR A 112 39.92 25.20 23.69
C THR A 112 41.12 24.29 23.88
N VAL A 113 41.01 23.01 23.49
CA VAL A 113 42.11 22.04 23.58
C VAL A 113 43.32 22.46 22.74
N ARG A 114 43.10 22.96 21.52
CA ARG A 114 44.18 23.46 20.65
C ARG A 114 44.93 24.63 21.25
N GLN A 115 44.21 25.52 21.92
CA GLN A 115 44.73 26.75 22.51
C GLN A 115 45.29 26.54 23.93
N ASP A 116 45.19 25.33 24.49
CA ASP A 116 45.77 25.02 25.80
C ASP A 116 47.30 25.03 25.74
N SER A 117 47.90 26.09 26.29
CA SER A 117 49.34 26.25 26.41
C SER A 117 49.93 25.55 27.65
N LEU A 118 49.10 25.07 28.57
CA LEU A 118 49.54 24.40 29.80
C LEU A 118 49.63 22.89 29.62
N GLY A 119 48.86 22.32 28.70
CA GLY A 119 48.86 20.90 28.34
C GLY A 119 50.05 20.46 27.47
N THR A 120 50.47 19.21 27.64
CA THR A 120 51.42 18.56 26.71
C THR A 120 50.73 18.21 25.39
N VAL A 121 51.50 17.92 24.34
CA VAL A 121 50.92 17.44 23.06
C VAL A 121 50.11 16.14 23.26
N ALA A 122 50.65 15.20 24.05
CA ALA A 122 49.97 13.95 24.37
C ALA A 122 48.65 14.19 25.12
N GLN A 123 48.65 15.07 26.13
CA GLN A 123 47.43 15.41 26.88
C GLN A 123 46.36 16.01 25.96
N ARG A 124 46.75 16.93 25.08
CA ARG A 124 45.79 17.53 24.13
C ARG A 124 45.24 16.50 23.14
N ALA A 125 46.05 15.54 22.71
CA ALA A 125 45.57 14.45 21.86
C ALA A 125 44.56 13.55 22.61
N ASP A 126 44.86 13.20 23.87
CA ASP A 126 43.96 12.43 24.73
C ASP A 126 42.64 13.19 24.99
N ASP A 127 42.71 14.52 25.20
CA ASP A 127 41.54 15.37 25.41
C ASP A 127 40.63 15.41 24.18
N LEU A 128 41.19 15.39 22.97
CA LEU A 128 40.41 15.29 21.72
C LEU A 128 39.74 13.92 21.58
N GLN A 129 40.39 12.84 22.00
CA GLN A 129 39.82 11.49 21.97
C GLN A 129 38.66 11.30 22.97
N GLN A 130 38.54 12.17 23.98
CA GLN A 130 37.42 12.15 24.93
C GLN A 130 36.11 12.71 24.38
N ILE A 131 36.11 13.29 23.17
CA ILE A 131 34.91 13.80 22.52
C ILE A 131 34.04 12.63 22.06
N THR A 132 33.10 12.20 22.91
CA THR A 132 32.21 11.05 22.63
C THR A 132 31.29 11.21 21.43
N ALA A 133 31.10 12.45 20.97
CA ALA A 133 30.32 12.74 19.77
C ALA A 133 31.08 12.42 18.47
N LEU A 134 32.40 12.21 18.52
CA LEU A 134 33.27 11.99 17.36
C LEU A 134 34.09 10.71 17.50
N THR A 135 34.43 10.09 16.38
CA THR A 135 35.33 8.96 16.26
C THR A 135 36.62 9.41 15.58
N LEU A 136 37.51 10.03 16.35
CA LEU A 136 38.75 10.58 15.83
C LEU A 136 39.89 9.57 15.87
N SER A 137 40.56 9.37 14.74
CA SER A 137 41.84 8.68 14.70
C SER A 137 42.96 9.53 15.31
N GLU A 138 44.05 8.88 15.73
CA GLU A 138 45.26 9.54 16.21
C GLU A 138 45.82 10.49 15.14
N ALA A 139 45.89 10.04 13.89
CA ALA A 139 46.35 10.86 12.76
C ALA A 139 45.49 12.12 12.51
N GLN A 140 44.16 12.03 12.69
CA GLN A 140 43.28 13.20 12.60
C GLN A 140 43.50 14.16 13.76
N SER A 141 43.65 13.64 14.98
CA SER A 141 43.92 14.42 16.19
C SER A 141 45.24 15.19 16.06
N ASP A 142 46.31 14.52 15.61
CA ASP A 142 47.60 15.13 15.36
C ASP A 142 47.53 16.22 14.28
N ARG A 143 46.83 15.94 13.17
CA ARG A 143 46.68 16.92 12.09
C ARG A 143 45.92 18.15 12.57
N MET A 144 44.86 17.96 13.36
CA MET A 144 44.18 19.05 14.04
C MET A 144 45.16 19.83 14.91
N LEU A 145 45.85 19.22 15.87
CA LEU A 145 46.74 19.96 16.77
C LEU A 145 47.87 20.74 16.05
N ASN A 146 48.33 20.27 14.90
CA ASN A 146 49.48 20.86 14.17
C ASN A 146 49.13 21.90 13.09
N MET A 147 47.86 22.05 12.67
CA MET A 147 47.50 23.08 11.67
C MET A 147 47.49 24.49 12.26
N SER A 148 47.56 25.51 11.40
CA SER A 148 47.47 26.91 11.83
C SER A 148 46.07 27.26 12.36
N GLY A 149 45.98 28.36 13.12
CA GLY A 149 44.70 28.89 13.60
C GLY A 149 43.76 29.27 12.46
N ASP A 150 44.27 29.96 11.44
CA ASP A 150 43.49 30.40 10.28
C ASP A 150 42.94 29.23 9.46
N THR A 151 43.73 28.16 9.29
CA THR A 151 43.28 26.92 8.65
C THR A 151 42.18 26.25 9.47
N TRP A 152 42.35 26.17 10.79
CA TRP A 152 41.34 25.61 11.67
C TRP A 152 40.02 26.40 11.65
N GLU A 153 40.09 27.74 11.70
CA GLU A 153 38.90 28.59 11.63
C GLU A 153 38.14 28.42 10.30
N SER A 154 38.88 28.24 9.19
CA SER A 154 38.28 27.94 7.90
C SER A 154 37.58 26.58 7.88
N ILE A 155 38.18 25.56 8.50
CA ILE A 155 37.61 24.20 8.64
C ILE A 155 36.37 24.21 9.54
N ASP A 156 36.44 24.88 10.70
CA ASP A 156 35.34 25.05 11.66
C ASP A 156 34.09 25.61 10.96
N GLY A 157 34.25 26.70 10.20
CA GLY A 157 33.16 27.29 9.43
C GLY A 157 32.60 26.35 8.35
N GLU A 158 33.46 25.58 7.68
CA GLU A 158 33.01 24.63 6.65
C GLU A 158 32.24 23.46 7.26
N ILE A 159 32.65 22.93 8.42
CA ILE A 159 31.94 21.86 9.11
C ILE A 159 30.48 22.25 9.37
N ILE A 160 30.25 23.46 9.90
CA ILE A 160 28.90 23.98 10.13
C ILE A 160 28.13 24.12 8.80
N ASN A 161 28.76 24.69 7.78
CA ASN A 161 28.12 24.89 6.48
C ASN A 161 27.69 23.57 5.81
N VAL A 162 28.57 22.56 5.85
CA VAL A 162 28.30 21.23 5.28
C VAL A 162 27.23 20.51 6.10
N LEU A 163 27.34 20.49 7.43
CA LEU A 163 26.35 19.87 8.30
C LEU A 163 24.96 20.47 8.08
N GLU A 164 24.85 21.81 8.10
CA GLU A 164 23.56 22.48 7.88
C GLU A 164 23.00 22.24 6.48
N ARG A 165 23.86 22.14 5.45
CA ARG A 165 23.44 21.85 4.08
C ARG A 165 22.89 20.44 3.95
N VAL A 166 23.59 19.46 4.51
CA VAL A 166 23.19 18.06 4.44
C VAL A 166 21.94 17.82 5.27
N MET A 167 21.86 18.39 6.47
CA MET A 167 20.71 18.26 7.38
C MET A 167 19.46 19.05 6.94
N ARG A 168 19.54 19.87 5.88
CA ARG A 168 18.37 20.46 5.22
C ARG A 168 17.65 19.48 4.30
N GLU A 169 18.37 18.46 3.83
CA GLU A 169 17.80 17.42 2.98
C GLU A 169 17.20 16.29 3.83
N PRO A 170 16.29 15.48 3.26
CA PRO A 170 15.75 14.31 3.94
C PRO A 170 16.80 13.23 4.17
N ILE A 171 17.05 12.90 5.43
CA ILE A 171 17.95 11.84 5.86
C ILE A 171 17.12 10.80 6.61
N ARG A 172 16.89 9.66 5.96
CA ARG A 172 16.25 8.49 6.56
C ARG A 172 17.31 7.60 7.18
N ALA A 173 16.92 6.82 8.19
CA ALA A 173 17.82 5.83 8.79
C ALA A 173 18.40 4.86 7.74
N SER A 174 17.60 4.43 6.77
CA SER A 174 18.02 3.54 5.69
C SER A 174 18.93 4.16 4.64
N SER A 175 18.97 5.50 4.54
CA SER A 175 19.79 6.22 3.57
C SER A 175 21.00 6.92 4.20
N LEU A 176 21.20 6.77 5.51
CA LEU A 176 22.25 7.47 6.26
C LEU A 176 23.65 7.18 5.69
N ASP A 177 23.94 5.91 5.41
CA ASP A 177 25.26 5.53 4.86
C ASP A 177 25.46 6.09 3.44
N VAL A 178 24.40 6.17 2.64
CA VAL A 178 24.45 6.82 1.33
C VAL A 178 24.79 8.30 1.47
N VAL A 179 24.17 9.00 2.41
CA VAL A 179 24.47 10.41 2.70
C VAL A 179 25.94 10.57 3.13
N ARG A 180 26.46 9.67 3.99
CA ARG A 180 27.86 9.68 4.42
C ARG A 180 28.84 9.55 3.26
N THR A 181 28.59 8.62 2.33
CA THR A 181 29.45 8.45 1.14
C THR A 181 29.47 9.67 0.21
N GLN A 182 28.44 10.52 0.28
CA GLN A 182 28.33 11.72 -0.53
C GLN A 182 28.95 12.95 0.14
N LEU A 183 29.30 12.90 1.43
CA LEU A 183 29.85 14.05 2.15
C LEU A 183 31.08 14.71 1.51
N PRO A 184 32.05 13.97 0.93
CA PRO A 184 33.19 14.61 0.27
C PRO A 184 32.79 15.56 -0.87
N THR A 185 31.65 15.29 -1.53
CA THR A 185 31.13 16.15 -2.60
C THR A 185 30.48 17.44 -2.10
N GLN A 186 30.20 17.51 -0.79
CA GLN A 186 29.59 18.66 -0.15
C GLN A 186 30.63 19.66 0.38
N VAL A 187 31.90 19.26 0.48
CA VAL A 187 32.99 20.12 0.93
C VAL A 187 33.44 21.05 -0.19
N SER A 188 33.65 22.33 0.12
CA SER A 188 34.16 23.28 -0.86
C SER A 188 35.52 22.87 -1.44
N ILE A 189 35.70 23.00 -2.77
CA ILE A 189 36.95 22.68 -3.48
C ILE A 189 38.16 23.52 -3.04
N ARG A 190 37.96 24.60 -2.27
CA ARG A 190 39.06 25.41 -1.73
C ARG A 190 39.88 24.66 -0.68
N PHE A 191 39.32 23.62 -0.06
CA PHE A 191 40.00 22.80 0.93
C PHE A 191 40.83 21.72 0.24
N SER A 192 42.03 21.48 0.74
CA SER A 192 42.88 20.38 0.32
C SER A 192 42.26 19.02 0.71
N PRO A 193 42.69 17.90 0.10
CA PRO A 193 42.18 16.58 0.45
C PRO A 193 42.31 16.25 1.94
N ALA A 194 43.43 16.62 2.55
CA ALA A 194 43.70 16.38 3.97
C ALA A 194 42.80 17.20 4.92
N GLU A 195 42.39 18.40 4.52
CA GLU A 195 41.45 19.24 5.27
C GLU A 195 40.01 18.73 5.07
N SER A 196 39.66 18.33 3.85
CA SER A 196 38.37 17.72 3.53
C SER A 196 38.15 16.42 4.32
N GLU A 197 39.18 15.60 4.52
CA GLU A 197 39.09 14.40 5.36
C GLU A 197 38.66 14.72 6.80
N ILE A 198 39.18 15.80 7.40
CA ILE A 198 38.80 16.22 8.75
C ILE A 198 37.36 16.72 8.77
N ILE A 199 36.99 17.57 7.80
CA ILE A 199 35.63 18.11 7.67
C ILE A 199 34.63 16.95 7.55
N VAL A 200 34.88 16.00 6.65
CA VAL A 200 34.01 14.85 6.43
C VAL A 200 33.90 14.00 7.68
N ALA A 201 35.02 13.65 8.32
CA ALA A 201 34.99 12.81 9.52
C ALA A 201 34.16 13.42 10.65
N ILE A 202 34.32 14.72 10.91
CA ILE A 202 33.54 15.41 11.95
C ILE A 202 32.06 15.48 11.57
N VAL A 203 31.74 15.81 10.32
CA VAL A 203 30.34 15.90 9.87
C VAL A 203 29.65 14.54 9.86
N GLU A 204 30.34 13.48 9.45
CA GLU A 204 29.85 12.10 9.40
C GLU A 204 29.35 11.62 10.77
N ASP A 205 30.08 11.97 11.83
CA ASP A 205 29.75 11.61 13.21
C ASP A 205 28.63 12.47 13.82
N LEU A 206 28.38 13.65 13.25
CA LEU A 206 27.36 14.60 13.72
C LEU A 206 26.02 14.48 12.97
N ILE A 207 25.99 13.87 11.79
CA ILE A 207 24.73 13.68 11.05
C ILE A 207 23.85 12.64 11.75
N ARG A 208 22.55 12.94 11.82
CA ARG A 208 21.53 12.02 12.33
C ARG A 208 20.32 11.99 11.37
N PRO A 209 19.57 10.88 11.31
CA PRO A 209 18.30 10.87 10.60
C PRO A 209 17.39 12.00 11.08
N ASN A 210 16.82 12.73 10.14
CA ASN A 210 15.92 13.87 10.40
C ASN A 210 14.52 13.66 9.78
N THR A 211 14.30 12.54 9.08
CA THR A 211 13.08 12.26 8.34
C THR A 211 12.50 10.93 8.81
N PHE A 212 11.26 10.98 9.30
CA PHE A 212 10.60 9.85 9.96
C PHE A 212 9.29 9.47 9.24
N PRO A 213 8.85 8.20 9.36
CA PRO A 213 7.58 7.77 8.80
C PRO A 213 6.41 8.54 9.41
N ASN A 214 5.49 8.98 8.57
CA ASN A 214 4.23 9.58 8.99
C ASN A 214 3.12 8.54 8.82
N GLU A 215 2.79 7.86 9.91
CA GLU A 215 1.74 6.82 9.93
C GLU A 215 0.38 7.39 9.54
N ASN A 216 0.03 8.58 10.04
CA ASN A 216 -1.25 9.22 9.73
C ASN A 216 -1.39 9.54 8.25
N ALA A 217 -0.34 10.10 7.62
CA ALA A 217 -0.33 10.39 6.20
C ALA A 217 -0.32 9.10 5.36
N THR A 218 0.36 8.06 5.83
CA THR A 218 0.37 6.75 5.16
C THR A 218 -1.01 6.10 5.21
N GLU A 219 -1.69 6.09 6.35
CA GLU A 219 -3.06 5.58 6.47
C GLU A 219 -4.05 6.41 5.67
N ALA A 220 -3.89 7.74 5.63
CA ALA A 220 -4.70 8.60 4.78
C ALA A 220 -4.51 8.27 3.29
N ALA A 221 -3.26 8.07 2.85
CA ALA A 221 -2.95 7.66 1.48
C ALA A 221 -3.51 6.26 1.17
N ARG A 222 -3.46 5.33 2.13
CA ARG A 222 -4.07 3.99 2.00
C ARG A 222 -5.57 4.06 1.82
N ARG A 223 -6.26 4.86 2.63
CA ARG A 223 -7.72 5.08 2.49
C ARG A 223 -8.06 5.70 1.14
N ALA A 224 -7.33 6.74 0.73
CA ALA A 224 -7.52 7.36 -0.57
C ALA A 224 -7.30 6.37 -1.73
N ALA A 225 -6.32 5.47 -1.63
CA ALA A 225 -6.09 4.42 -2.63
C ALA A 225 -7.24 3.41 -2.68
N VAL A 226 -7.79 3.01 -1.53
CA VAL A 226 -8.97 2.13 -1.43
C VAL A 226 -10.21 2.80 -2.01
N ASP A 227 -10.45 4.06 -1.66
CA ASP A 227 -11.62 4.83 -2.10
C ASP A 227 -11.57 5.13 -3.61
N ALA A 228 -10.38 5.15 -4.20
CA ALA A 228 -10.19 5.31 -5.64
C ALA A 228 -10.40 4.03 -6.46
N VAL A 229 -10.58 2.86 -5.81
CA VAL A 229 -10.86 1.60 -6.52
C VAL A 229 -12.31 1.57 -6.99
N GLU A 230 -12.48 1.58 -8.31
CA GLU A 230 -13.77 1.38 -8.96
C GLU A 230 -14.31 -0.03 -8.72
N GLN A 231 -15.64 -0.16 -8.76
CA GLN A 231 -16.30 -1.46 -8.64
C GLN A 231 -15.98 -2.32 -9.87
N VAL A 232 -15.61 -3.57 -9.61
CA VAL A 232 -15.27 -4.53 -10.68
C VAL A 232 -16.54 -5.19 -11.18
N GLU A 233 -16.91 -4.90 -12.43
CA GLU A 233 -17.99 -5.60 -13.11
C GLU A 233 -17.50 -6.96 -13.61
N ARG A 234 -18.28 -8.02 -13.36
CA ARG A 234 -18.08 -9.34 -13.94
C ARG A 234 -19.27 -9.64 -14.85
N THR A 235 -18.97 -10.04 -16.08
CA THR A 235 -19.96 -10.36 -17.10
C THR A 235 -19.84 -11.82 -17.46
N PHE A 236 -20.97 -12.52 -17.46
CA PHE A 236 -21.12 -13.85 -18.03
C PHE A 236 -22.10 -13.78 -19.19
N ALA A 237 -21.75 -14.34 -20.34
CA ALA A 237 -22.64 -14.47 -21.48
C ALA A 237 -23.50 -15.75 -21.37
N LEU A 238 -24.63 -15.77 -22.08
CA LEU A 238 -25.43 -16.98 -22.23
C LEU A 238 -24.59 -18.16 -22.72
N ASN A 239 -24.70 -19.31 -22.04
CA ASN A 239 -23.94 -20.54 -22.25
C ASN A 239 -22.42 -20.41 -22.09
N GLU A 240 -21.93 -19.32 -21.51
CA GLU A 240 -20.53 -19.22 -21.09
C GLU A 240 -20.23 -20.20 -19.96
N VAL A 241 -19.05 -20.82 -20.00
CA VAL A 241 -18.60 -21.72 -18.93
C VAL A 241 -18.14 -20.88 -17.75
N VAL A 242 -18.87 -20.94 -16.64
CA VAL A 242 -18.54 -20.27 -15.37
C VAL A 242 -17.46 -21.04 -14.62
N VAL A 243 -17.61 -22.36 -14.50
CA VAL A 243 -16.61 -23.27 -13.92
C VAL A 243 -16.46 -24.48 -14.84
N ARG A 244 -15.22 -24.87 -15.17
CA ARG A 244 -14.98 -26.03 -16.03
C ARG A 244 -15.09 -27.34 -15.25
N GLN A 245 -15.41 -28.41 -15.96
CA GLN A 245 -15.33 -29.77 -15.45
C GLN A 245 -13.91 -30.05 -14.92
N ASN A 246 -13.86 -30.70 -13.75
CA ASN A 246 -12.66 -31.00 -12.98
C ASN A 246 -11.90 -29.75 -12.48
N GLU A 247 -12.49 -28.56 -12.56
CA GLU A 247 -11.97 -27.34 -11.94
C GLU A 247 -12.62 -27.12 -10.58
N GLN A 248 -11.86 -26.53 -9.66
CA GLN A 248 -12.35 -26.22 -8.33
C GLN A 248 -13.14 -24.92 -8.37
N VAL A 249 -14.37 -24.92 -7.83
CA VAL A 249 -15.18 -23.71 -7.67
C VAL A 249 -14.44 -22.75 -6.74
N THR A 250 -14.10 -21.57 -7.24
CA THR A 250 -13.46 -20.53 -6.43
C THR A 250 -14.50 -19.56 -5.87
N ALA A 251 -14.10 -18.69 -4.95
CA ALA A 251 -15.02 -17.71 -4.37
C ALA A 251 -15.43 -16.59 -5.34
N VAL A 252 -14.72 -16.45 -6.48
CA VAL A 252 -14.99 -15.40 -7.49
C VAL A 252 -15.84 -15.90 -8.67
N ASP A 253 -16.22 -17.18 -8.67
CA ASP A 253 -17.08 -17.83 -9.67
C ASP A 253 -18.53 -17.91 -9.19
#